data_AF-A0A849EAT3-F1
#
_entry.id   AF-A0A849EAT3-F1
#
_cell.length_a   1.000
_cell.length_b   1.000
_cell.length_c   1.000
_cell.angle_alpha   90.00
_cell.angle_beta   90.00
_cell.angle_gamma   90.00
#
_symmetry.space_group_name_H-M   'P 1'
#
loop_
_entity.id
_entity.type
_entity.pdbx_description
1 polymer ?
#
loop_
_entity_poly.entity_id
_entity_poly.type
_entity_poly.pdbx_seq_one_letter_code
_entity_poly.pdbx_strand_id
1 'polypeptide(L)'
;MVAQGGKSVYGASVGILMLDARFPRIPGDMGHALTWPFPVHYRIVRDASPDLVVRRGAEGMLNAFIDAARELVRDGVDGITTNCGFLSLFQEELAEAVPVPVVASSLMQVAMVNRVLPAGKRAGILTISASTLTQDHLSKAQVPDGTPIG
;
A
#
# COMPACT_ATOMS: atom_id res chain seq x y z
N MET A 1 -23.67 -21.30 -18.04
CA MET A 1 -22.55 -20.38 -17.79
C MET A 1 -21.27 -21.20 -17.89
N VAL A 2 -20.34 -20.83 -18.76
CA VAL A 2 -19.03 -21.51 -18.86
C VAL A 2 -18.09 -20.78 -17.91
N ALA A 3 -17.54 -21.48 -16.91
CA ALA A 3 -16.53 -20.92 -16.03
C ALA A 3 -15.18 -20.82 -16.77
N GLN A 4 -14.45 -19.71 -16.60
CA GLN A 4 -13.11 -19.53 -17.16
C GLN A 4 -12.02 -19.75 -16.11
N GLY A 5 -11.03 -20.57 -16.47
CA GLY A 5 -9.82 -20.83 -15.69
C GLY A 5 -8.85 -19.64 -15.65
N GLY A 6 -7.68 -19.81 -15.00
CA GLY A 6 -6.57 -18.84 -15.07
C GLY A 6 -6.06 -18.30 -13.73
N LYS A 7 -6.75 -18.59 -12.62
CA LYS A 7 -6.29 -18.23 -11.27
C LYS A 7 -6.24 -19.43 -10.35
N SER A 8 -5.29 -19.45 -9.43
CA SER A 8 -5.21 -20.49 -8.38
C SER A 8 -6.32 -20.29 -7.34
N VAL A 9 -6.64 -19.04 -7.02
CA VAL A 9 -7.71 -18.65 -6.09
C VAL A 9 -8.63 -17.62 -6.77
N TYR A 10 -9.94 -17.83 -6.63
CA TYR A 10 -10.97 -16.92 -7.12
C TYR A 10 -11.67 -16.20 -5.96
N GLY A 11 -12.10 -14.96 -6.18
CA GLY A 11 -12.90 -14.19 -5.22
C GLY A 11 -12.11 -13.32 -4.23
N ALA A 12 -10.78 -13.38 -4.23
CA ALA A 12 -9.92 -12.47 -3.46
C ALA A 12 -9.33 -11.40 -4.38
N SER A 13 -10.05 -10.29 -4.54
CA SER A 13 -9.68 -9.25 -5.50
C SER A 13 -8.45 -8.43 -5.10
N VAL A 14 -8.13 -8.34 -3.79
CA VAL A 14 -7.07 -7.45 -3.29
C VAL A 14 -6.02 -8.24 -2.50
N GLY A 15 -4.76 -8.11 -2.93
CA GLY A 15 -3.57 -8.52 -2.20
C GLY A 15 -3.04 -7.40 -1.31
N ILE A 16 -2.67 -7.71 -0.08
CA ILE A 16 -2.16 -6.76 0.91
C ILE A 16 -0.75 -7.20 1.33
N LEU A 17 0.25 -6.41 0.93
CA LEU A 17 1.63 -6.55 1.40
C LEU A 17 1.73 -5.97 2.81
N MET A 18 2.02 -6.85 3.77
CA MET A 18 2.06 -6.55 5.19
C MET A 18 3.51 -6.48 5.68
N LEU A 19 3.85 -5.41 6.40
CA LEU A 19 5.07 -5.36 7.23
C LEU A 19 5.07 -6.50 8.26
N ASP A 20 6.27 -6.99 8.62
CA ASP A 20 6.45 -7.96 9.71
C ASP A 20 6.35 -7.24 11.07
N ALA A 21 5.13 -6.86 11.42
CA ALA A 21 4.80 -6.10 12.62
C ALA A 21 3.80 -6.88 13.48
N ARG A 22 4.10 -6.97 14.78
CA ARG A 22 3.26 -7.67 15.77
C ARG A 22 2.69 -6.69 16.78
N PHE A 23 1.46 -6.28 16.55
CA PHE A 23 0.66 -5.49 17.48
C PHE A 23 -0.82 -5.86 17.33
N PRO A 24 -1.68 -5.54 18.31
CA PRO A 24 -3.10 -5.85 18.22
C PRO A 24 -3.72 -5.28 16.94
N ARG A 25 -4.26 -6.19 16.12
CA ARG A 25 -5.06 -5.84 14.94
C ARG A 25 -6.50 -5.87 15.42
N ILE A 26 -7.12 -4.71 15.64
CA ILE A 26 -8.53 -4.62 16.04
C ILE A 26 -9.43 -4.70 14.80
N PRO A 27 -10.73 -5.06 14.91
CA PRO A 27 -11.66 -4.92 13.80
C PRO A 27 -11.63 -3.49 13.22
N GLY A 28 -11.44 -3.36 11.91
CA GLY A 28 -11.19 -2.08 11.23
C GLY A 28 -9.72 -1.85 10.87
N ASP A 29 -8.76 -2.51 11.53
CA ASP A 29 -7.37 -2.53 11.08
C ASP A 29 -7.27 -3.38 9.81
N MET A 30 -6.56 -2.90 8.80
CA MET A 30 -6.46 -3.59 7.52
C MET A 30 -5.89 -5.01 7.60
N GLY A 31 -5.04 -5.31 8.59
CA GLY A 31 -4.46 -6.62 8.87
C GLY A 31 -5.35 -7.55 9.70
N HIS A 32 -6.55 -7.13 10.08
CA HIS A 32 -7.55 -7.98 10.72
C HIS A 32 -8.44 -8.64 9.65
N ALA A 33 -8.51 -9.98 9.64
CA ALA A 33 -9.18 -10.73 8.57
C ALA A 33 -10.69 -10.43 8.39
N LEU A 34 -11.38 -9.97 9.45
CA LEU A 34 -12.79 -9.55 9.39
C LEU A 34 -13.01 -8.06 9.07
N THR A 35 -11.97 -7.29 8.74
CA THR A 35 -12.12 -5.86 8.43
C THR A 35 -12.84 -5.62 7.11
N TRP A 36 -12.60 -6.48 6.13
CA TRP A 36 -13.08 -6.29 4.77
C TRP A 36 -14.39 -7.04 4.55
N PRO A 37 -15.40 -6.43 3.91
CA PRO A 37 -16.64 -7.11 3.54
C PRO A 37 -16.47 -8.02 2.31
N PHE A 38 -15.23 -8.21 1.86
CA PHE A 38 -14.82 -9.07 0.74
C PHE A 38 -13.50 -9.78 1.08
N PRO A 39 -13.20 -10.93 0.47
CA PRO A 39 -11.96 -11.66 0.72
C PRO A 39 -10.72 -10.87 0.26
N VAL A 40 -9.67 -10.88 1.08
CA VAL A 40 -8.35 -10.30 0.76
C VAL A 40 -7.25 -11.32 1.00
N HIS A 41 -6.13 -11.18 0.29
CA HIS A 41 -4.96 -12.03 0.46
C HIS A 41 -3.85 -11.27 1.18
N TYR A 42 -3.49 -11.71 2.38
CA TYR A 42 -2.38 -11.13 3.13
C TYR A 42 -1.06 -11.82 2.77
N ARG A 43 -0.02 -11.03 2.50
CA ARG A 43 1.36 -11.54 2.39
C ARG A 43 2.25 -10.72 3.32
N ILE A 44 2.78 -11.38 4.36
CA ILE A 44 3.78 -10.76 5.23
C ILE A 44 5.12 -10.77 4.51
N VAL A 45 5.69 -9.59 4.27
CA VAL A 45 7.07 -9.44 3.79
C VAL A 45 7.97 -9.56 5.02
N ARG A 46 8.61 -10.73 5.16
CA ARG A 46 9.49 -11.02 6.29
C ARG A 46 10.64 -10.02 6.35
N ASP A 47 11.06 -9.72 7.58
CA ASP A 47 12.12 -8.75 7.91
C ASP A 47 11.80 -7.28 7.60
N ALA A 48 10.66 -6.99 6.94
CA ALA A 48 10.16 -5.63 6.73
C ALA A 48 9.54 -5.06 8.03
N SER A 49 10.37 -4.79 9.03
CA SER A 49 9.92 -4.21 10.30
C SER A 49 9.44 -2.76 10.15
N PRO A 50 8.53 -2.26 11.02
CA PRO A 50 8.12 -0.86 11.01
C PRO A 50 9.28 0.13 11.13
N ASP A 51 10.30 -0.18 11.92
CA ASP A 51 11.47 0.69 12.09
C ASP A 51 12.28 0.79 10.78
N LEU A 52 12.55 -0.34 10.14
CA LEU A 52 13.25 -0.38 8.85
C LEU A 52 12.49 0.39 7.77
N VAL A 53 11.17 0.22 7.69
CA VAL A 53 10.38 0.88 6.64
C VAL A 53 10.17 2.36 6.93
N VAL A 54 9.75 2.73 8.14
CA VAL A 54 9.37 4.12 8.46
C VAL A 54 10.58 5.00 8.71
N ARG A 55 11.65 4.49 9.33
CA ARG A 55 12.80 5.30 9.74
C ARG A 55 14.03 5.15 8.85
N ARG A 56 14.13 4.04 8.13
CA ARG A 56 15.29 3.72 7.28
C ARG A 56 14.92 3.57 5.80
N GLY A 57 13.75 4.04 5.40
CA GLY A 57 13.33 4.08 4.00
C GLY A 57 13.23 2.70 3.32
N ALA A 58 13.00 1.64 4.10
CA ALA A 58 12.92 0.27 3.61
C ALA A 58 14.18 -0.19 2.84
N GLU A 59 15.35 0.33 3.23
CA GLU A 59 16.65 0.00 2.61
C GLU A 59 16.83 -1.51 2.42
N GLY A 60 17.14 -1.93 1.19
CA GLY A 60 17.37 -3.33 0.84
C GLY A 60 16.13 -4.20 0.68
N MET A 61 14.91 -3.67 0.90
CA MET A 61 13.69 -4.48 0.89
C MET A 61 12.93 -4.53 -0.44
N LEU A 62 13.28 -3.69 -1.42
CA LEU A 62 12.54 -3.56 -2.68
C LEU A 62 12.27 -4.92 -3.35
N ASN A 63 13.31 -5.75 -3.54
CA ASN A 63 13.16 -7.05 -4.19
C ASN A 63 12.24 -7.99 -3.39
N ALA A 64 12.29 -7.96 -2.06
CA ALA A 64 11.41 -8.76 -1.21
C ALA A 64 9.93 -8.35 -1.37
N PHE A 65 9.65 -7.05 -1.52
CA PHE A 65 8.30 -6.56 -1.82
C PHE A 65 7.85 -6.95 -3.23
N ILE A 66 8.72 -6.87 -4.24
CA ILE A 66 8.43 -7.28 -5.62
C ILE A 66 8.12 -8.79 -5.68
N ASP A 67 8.92 -9.62 -5.02
CA ASP A 67 8.70 -11.07 -5.02
C ASP A 67 7.38 -11.42 -4.34
N ALA A 68 7.08 -10.79 -3.20
CA ALA A 68 5.81 -10.95 -2.51
C ALA A 68 4.61 -10.48 -3.36
N ALA A 69 4.75 -9.39 -4.12
CA ALA A 69 3.73 -8.90 -5.02
C ALA A 69 3.46 -9.89 -6.16
N ARG A 70 4.51 -10.44 -6.78
CA ARG A 70 4.40 -11.45 -7.83
C ARG A 70 3.76 -12.75 -7.35
N GLU A 71 4.05 -13.16 -6.11
CA GLU A 71 3.39 -14.31 -5.50
C GLU A 71 1.89 -14.08 -5.32
N LEU A 72 1.48 -12.93 -4.79
CA LEU A 72 0.06 -12.60 -4.67
C LEU A 72 -0.67 -12.63 -6.03
N VAL A 73 -0.03 -12.12 -7.08
CA VAL A 73 -0.58 -12.17 -8.45
C VAL A 73 -0.71 -13.61 -8.93
N ARG A 74 0.32 -14.44 -8.72
CA ARG A 74 0.30 -15.86 -9.09
C ARG A 74 -0.82 -16.62 -8.38
N ASP A 75 -1.12 -16.22 -7.14
CA ASP A 75 -2.20 -16.80 -6.35
C ASP A 75 -3.59 -16.34 -6.83
N GLY A 76 -3.67 -15.15 -7.46
CA GLY A 76 -4.86 -14.74 -8.22
C GLY A 76 -5.45 -13.37 -7.85
N VAL A 77 -4.72 -12.51 -7.12
CA VAL A 77 -5.23 -11.16 -6.79
C VAL A 77 -5.41 -10.30 -8.04
N ASP A 78 -6.40 -9.41 -8.03
CA ASP A 78 -6.70 -8.46 -9.13
C ASP A 78 -6.07 -7.08 -8.92
N GLY A 79 -5.49 -6.83 -7.75
CA GLY A 79 -4.80 -5.60 -7.40
C GLY A 79 -4.04 -5.75 -6.10
N ILE A 80 -3.09 -4.84 -5.85
CA ILE A 80 -2.21 -4.87 -4.68
C ILE A 80 -2.25 -3.55 -3.94
N THR A 81 -2.23 -3.63 -2.63
CA THR A 81 -1.94 -2.50 -1.74
C THR A 81 -0.94 -2.90 -0.66
N THR A 82 -0.48 -1.94 0.14
CA THR A 82 0.42 -2.18 1.27
C THR A 82 -0.18 -1.65 2.56
N ASN A 83 0.31 -2.15 3.70
CA ASN A 83 -0.17 -1.69 5.00
C ASN A 83 0.58 -0.51 5.62
N CYS A 84 1.52 0.10 4.91
CA CYS A 84 2.28 1.23 5.41
C CYS A 84 2.44 2.30 4.33
N GLY A 85 1.93 3.51 4.57
CA GLY A 85 1.99 4.59 3.59
C GLY A 85 3.41 5.06 3.20
N PHE A 86 4.42 4.69 4.01
CA PHE A 86 5.83 4.95 3.70
C PHE A 86 6.36 4.07 2.56
N LEU A 87 5.64 2.99 2.19
CA LEU A 87 5.96 2.18 1.01
C LEU A 87 5.56 2.87 -0.32
N SER A 88 5.09 4.12 -0.27
CA SER A 88 5.01 5.00 -1.44
C SER A 88 6.32 5.02 -2.22
N LEU A 89 7.47 4.89 -1.55
CA LEU A 89 8.80 4.81 -2.18
C LEU A 89 8.92 3.72 -3.25
N PHE A 90 8.16 2.62 -3.12
CA PHE A 90 8.20 1.47 -4.04
C PHE A 90 7.02 1.45 -5.01
N GLN A 91 6.22 2.52 -5.09
CA GLN A 91 4.99 2.54 -5.89
C GLN A 91 5.26 2.22 -7.37
N GLU A 92 6.27 2.85 -7.97
CA GLU A 92 6.58 2.72 -9.39
C GLU A 92 7.15 1.33 -9.69
N GLU A 93 8.15 0.92 -8.93
CA GLU A 93 8.86 -0.34 -9.09
C GLU A 93 7.93 -1.54 -8.87
N LEU A 94 6.98 -1.45 -7.92
CA LEU A 94 5.96 -2.48 -7.74
C LEU A 94 4.97 -2.51 -8.91
N ALA A 95 4.49 -1.34 -9.37
CA ALA A 95 3.54 -1.26 -10.48
C ALA A 95 4.14 -1.77 -11.79
N GLU A 96 5.43 -1.54 -12.03
CA GLU A 96 6.15 -2.09 -13.19
C GLU A 96 6.36 -3.61 -13.10
N ALA A 97 6.52 -4.15 -11.89
CA ALA A 97 6.88 -5.56 -11.69
C ALA A 97 5.71 -6.55 -11.82
N VAL A 98 4.46 -6.07 -11.85
CA VAL A 98 3.25 -6.91 -11.86
C VAL A 98 2.20 -6.43 -12.88
N PRO A 99 1.37 -7.34 -13.43
CA PRO A 99 0.37 -6.99 -14.45
C PRO A 99 -0.95 -6.44 -13.87
N VAL A 100 -1.03 -6.19 -12.57
CA VAL A 100 -2.25 -5.73 -11.87
C VAL A 100 -2.04 -4.34 -11.26
N PRO A 101 -3.10 -3.54 -11.02
CA PRO A 101 -2.96 -2.24 -10.37
C PRO A 101 -2.32 -2.34 -8.98
N VAL A 102 -1.42 -1.40 -8.69
CA VAL A 102 -0.77 -1.26 -7.38
C VAL A 102 -1.10 0.11 -6.79
N VAL A 103 -1.52 0.15 -5.53
CA VAL A 103 -1.68 1.38 -4.73
C VAL A 103 -0.95 1.19 -3.41
N ALA A 104 0.30 1.65 -3.35
CA ALA A 104 1.18 1.39 -2.22
C ALA A 104 0.90 2.29 -1.02
N SER A 105 0.23 3.43 -1.20
CA SER A 105 0.04 4.40 -0.13
C SER A 105 -1.28 5.17 -0.24
N SER A 106 -1.90 5.44 0.91
CA SER A 106 -3.04 6.36 1.01
C SER A 106 -2.68 7.80 0.60
N LEU A 107 -1.39 8.17 0.64
CA LEU A 107 -0.90 9.48 0.18
C LEU A 107 -1.31 9.78 -1.27
N MET A 108 -1.44 8.75 -2.11
CA MET A 108 -1.86 8.89 -3.51
C MET A 108 -3.28 9.45 -3.66
N GLN A 109 -4.10 9.39 -2.61
CA GLN A 109 -5.45 9.92 -2.61
C GLN A 109 -5.50 11.44 -2.45
N VAL A 110 -4.41 12.10 -2.04
CA VAL A 110 -4.41 13.55 -1.76
C VAL A 110 -4.85 14.36 -2.99
N ALA A 111 -4.32 14.04 -4.17
CA ALA A 111 -4.70 14.71 -5.40
C ALA A 111 -6.17 14.50 -5.77
N MET A 112 -6.70 13.28 -5.54
CA MET A 112 -8.11 12.96 -5.76
C MET A 112 -9.00 13.74 -4.80
N VAL A 113 -8.68 13.75 -3.51
CA VAL A 113 -9.43 14.47 -2.47
C VAL A 113 -9.46 15.96 -2.78
N ASN A 114 -8.33 16.56 -3.18
CA ASN A 114 -8.28 17.98 -3.55
C ASN A 114 -9.25 18.36 -4.68
N ARG A 115 -9.56 17.44 -5.61
CA ARG A 115 -10.47 17.72 -6.73
C ARG A 115 -11.94 17.83 -6.33
N VAL A 116 -12.32 17.27 -5.19
CA VAL A 116 -13.72 17.24 -4.72
C VAL A 116 -13.98 18.19 -3.56
N LEU A 117 -12.94 18.84 -3.03
CA LEU A 117 -13.08 19.81 -1.96
C LEU A 117 -13.57 21.17 -2.48
N PRO A 118 -14.26 21.98 -1.64
CA PRO A 118 -14.66 23.33 -1.99
C PRO A 118 -13.49 24.22 -2.40
N ALA A 119 -13.77 25.25 -3.21
CA ALA A 119 -12.77 26.23 -3.59
C ALA A 119 -12.04 26.82 -2.37
N GLY A 120 -10.70 26.88 -2.45
CA GLY A 120 -9.84 27.36 -1.36
C GLY A 120 -9.58 26.35 -0.24
N LYS A 121 -10.07 25.11 -0.35
CA LYS A 121 -9.75 24.00 0.58
C LYS A 121 -8.79 23.01 -0.09
N ARG A 122 -8.00 22.34 0.74
CA ARG A 122 -7.08 21.25 0.35
C ARG A 122 -6.97 20.24 1.48
N ALA A 123 -6.63 19.01 1.14
CA ALA A 123 -6.29 17.97 2.08
C ALA A 123 -4.99 18.34 2.84
N GLY A 124 -4.92 17.89 4.09
CA GLY A 124 -3.68 17.86 4.88
C GLY A 124 -3.32 16.42 5.20
N ILE A 125 -2.04 16.17 5.44
CA ILE A 125 -1.50 14.87 5.81
C ILE A 125 -1.18 14.89 7.30
N LEU A 126 -1.67 13.90 8.04
CA LEU A 126 -1.22 13.62 9.41
C LEU A 126 -0.33 12.37 9.37
N THR A 127 0.90 12.50 9.85
CA THR A 127 1.90 11.41 9.78
C THR A 127 2.34 10.96 11.17
N ILE A 128 2.61 9.66 11.28
CA ILE A 128 3.18 9.08 12.51
C ILE A 128 4.62 9.55 12.75
N SER A 129 5.31 10.00 11.70
CA SER A 129 6.66 10.53 11.80
C SER A 129 6.90 11.63 10.77
N ALA A 130 6.82 12.88 11.21
CA ALA A 130 7.12 14.04 10.36
C ALA A 130 8.60 14.10 9.98
N SER A 131 9.51 13.65 10.86
CA SER A 131 10.95 13.68 10.63
C SER A 131 11.42 12.71 9.54
N THR A 132 10.63 11.67 9.23
CA THR A 132 11.01 10.65 8.25
C THR A 132 10.10 10.61 7.01
N LEU A 133 8.99 11.35 7.02
CA LEU A 133 8.19 11.56 5.82
C LEU A 133 8.91 12.58 4.91
N THR A 134 9.75 12.07 4.02
CA THR A 134 10.56 12.88 3.10
C THR A 134 9.80 13.30 1.84
N GLN A 135 10.38 14.24 1.08
CA GLN A 135 9.89 14.63 -0.24
C GLN A 135 9.80 13.47 -1.23
N ASP A 136 10.67 12.45 -1.09
CA ASP A 136 10.64 11.27 -1.96
C ASP A 136 9.34 10.47 -1.78
N HIS A 137 8.87 10.32 -0.54
CA HIS A 137 7.58 9.67 -0.25
C HIS A 137 6.42 10.43 -0.91
N LEU A 138 6.42 11.75 -0.77
CA LEU A 138 5.37 12.62 -1.31
C LEU A 138 5.37 12.61 -2.84
N SER A 139 6.54 12.72 -3.46
CA SER A 139 6.69 12.75 -4.92
C SER A 139 6.35 11.41 -5.56
N LYS A 140 6.83 10.28 -5.01
CA LYS A 140 6.48 8.93 -5.47
C LYS A 140 4.99 8.62 -5.30
N ALA A 141 4.32 9.23 -4.32
CA ALA A 141 2.87 9.17 -4.17
C ALA A 141 2.11 10.24 -4.97
N GLN A 142 2.78 11.10 -5.74
CA GLN A 142 2.18 12.22 -6.48
C GLN A 142 1.33 13.15 -5.60
N VAL A 143 1.78 13.39 -4.36
CA VAL A 143 1.17 14.37 -3.46
C VAL A 143 1.42 15.77 -4.02
N PRO A 144 0.37 16.61 -4.20
CA PRO A 144 0.54 17.97 -4.67
C PRO A 144 1.45 18.82 -3.79
N ASP A 145 2.28 19.64 -4.42
CA ASP A 145 3.21 20.52 -3.71
C ASP A 145 2.49 21.48 -2.75
N GLY A 146 3.15 21.75 -1.62
CA GLY A 146 2.63 22.61 -0.56
C GLY A 146 1.47 22.00 0.24
N THR A 147 1.16 20.71 0.07
CA THR A 147 0.23 19.99 0.96
C THR A 147 0.69 20.12 2.43
N PRO A 148 -0.16 20.60 3.36
CA PRO A 148 0.19 20.71 4.78
C PRO A 148 0.45 19.33 5.38
N ILE A 149 1.49 19.23 6.22
CA ILE A 149 1.88 18.02 6.94
C ILE A 149 1.91 18.35 8.42
N GLY A 150 1.27 17.50 9.24
CA GLY A 150 1.23 17.58 10.69
C GLY A 150 1.53 16.25 11.37
#